data_AF-A0A368EV23-F1
#
_entry.id   AF-A0A368EV23-F1
#
_cell.length_a   1.000
_cell.length_b   1.000
_cell.length_c   1.000
_cell.angle_alpha   90.00
_cell.angle_beta   90.00
_cell.angle_gamma   90.00
#
_symmetry.space_group_name_H-M   'P 1'
#
loop_
_entity.id
_entity.type
_entity.pdbx_description
1 polymer ?
#
loop_
_entity_poly.entity_id
_entity_poly.type
_entity_poly.pdbx_seq_one_letter_code
_entity_poly.pdbx_strand_id
1 'polypeptide(L)' 'MLVRVPIDHHNLYERKAEELGIPLGSWVTMQLAELYDLPIPEYIHEELAAAEQRRRADESRQELPMPRTA' A
#
# COMPACT_ATOMS: atom_id res chain seq x y z
N MET A 1 4.40 -18.60 -10.70
CA MET A 1 4.48 -18.12 -12.09
C MET A 1 5.00 -16.69 -12.03
N LEU A 2 6.10 -16.36 -12.70
CA LEU A 2 6.72 -15.03 -12.62
C LEU A 2 6.19 -14.18 -13.78
N VAL A 3 5.38 -13.16 -13.48
CA VAL A 3 4.91 -12.20 -14.49
C VAL A 3 6.05 -11.21 -14.75
N ARG A 4 6.46 -11.05 -16.01
CA ARG A 4 7.47 -10.07 -16.40
C ARG A 4 6.80 -8.83 -16.98
N VAL A 5 7.23 -7.67 -16.51
CA VAL A 5 6.83 -6.36 -17.03
C VAL A 5 8.08 -5.59 -17.47
N PRO A 6 7.96 -4.63 -18.41
CA PRO A 6 9.05 -3.68 -18.69
C PRO A 6 9.54 -3.00 -17.42
N ILE A 7 10.84 -2.72 -17.35
CA ILE A 7 11.46 -2.21 -16.11
C ILE A 7 10.90 -0.85 -15.67
N ASP A 8 10.60 0.03 -16.62
CA ASP A 8 10.01 1.34 -16.32
C ASP A 8 8.62 1.21 -15.70
N HIS A 9 7.87 0.17 -16.08
CA HIS A 9 6.54 -0.10 -15.52
C HIS A 9 6.65 -0.70 -14.13
N HIS A 10 7.63 -1.56 -13.89
CA HIS A 10 7.89 -2.13 -12.57
C HIS A 10 8.09 -1.03 -11.52
N ASN A 11 8.96 -0.06 -11.81
CA ASN A 11 9.26 1.07 -10.92
C ASN A 11 8.05 1.98 -10.66
N LEU A 12 7.16 2.11 -11.65
CA LEU A 12 5.91 2.85 -11.48
C LEU A 12 4.97 2.09 -10.54
N TYR A 13 4.77 0.80 -10.77
CA TYR A 13 3.84 -0.02 -10.01
C TYR A 13 4.31 -0.22 -8.56
N GLU A 14 5.62 -0.38 -8.36
CA GLU A 14 6.22 -0.45 -7.02
C GLU A 14 5.92 0.82 -6.24
N ARG A 15 6.17 2.01 -6.81
CA ARG A 15 5.79 3.29 -6.19
C ARG A 15 4.31 3.39 -5.87
N LYS A 16 3.43 2.92 -6.75
CA LYS A 16 1.98 2.95 -6.50
C LYS A 16 1.55 2.02 -5.38
N ALA A 17 2.18 0.86 -5.27
CA ALA A 17 1.96 -0.04 -4.14
C ALA A 17 2.48 0.56 -2.83
N GLU A 18 3.66 1.20 -2.85
CA GLU A 18 4.25 1.90 -1.71
C GLU A 18 3.39 3.09 -1.22
N GLU A 19 2.85 3.91 -2.13
CA GLU A 19 1.93 5.01 -1.80
C GLU A 19 0.73 4.53 -0.97
N LEU A 20 0.23 3.32 -1.27
CA LEU A 20 -0.87 2.69 -0.54
C LEU A 20 -0.42 1.88 0.68
N GLY A 21 0.88 1.57 0.78
CA GLY A 21 1.46 0.77 1.85
C GLY A 21 1.16 -0.74 1.75
N ILE A 22 0.90 -1.24 0.54
CA ILE A 22 0.54 -2.64 0.27
C ILE A 22 1.58 -3.34 -0.62
N PRO A 23 1.59 -4.69 -0.69
CA PRO A 23 2.47 -5.41 -1.60
C PRO A 23 2.18 -5.12 -3.09
N LEU A 24 3.23 -5.12 -3.93
CA LEU A 24 3.11 -4.92 -5.38
C LEU A 24 2.12 -5.91 -6.02
N GLY A 25 2.15 -7.18 -5.62
CA GLY A 25 1.23 -8.19 -6.14
C GLY A 25 -0.24 -7.88 -5.85
N SER A 26 -0.52 -7.37 -4.65
CA SER A 26 -1.85 -6.94 -4.25
C SER A 26 -2.31 -5.72 -5.03
N TRP A 27 -1.42 -4.72 -5.21
CA TRP A 27 -1.72 -3.56 -6.04
C TRP A 27 -2.07 -3.95 -7.49
N VAL A 28 -1.25 -4.81 -8.12
CA VAL A 28 -1.51 -5.30 -9.48
C VAL A 28 -2.84 -6.07 -9.55
N THR A 29 -3.11 -6.92 -8.55
CA THR A 29 -4.36 -7.69 -8.50
C THR A 29 -5.58 -6.79 -8.37
N MET A 30 -5.50 -5.74 -7.54
CA MET A 30 -6.54 -4.72 -7.40
C MET A 30 -6.79 -4.00 -8.72
N GLN A 31 -5.74 -3.53 -9.40
CA GLN A 31 -5.90 -2.85 -10.69
C GLN A 31 -6.52 -3.75 -11.77
N LEU A 32 -6.17 -5.04 -11.79
CA LEU A 32 -6.78 -6.00 -12.71
C LEU A 32 -8.24 -6.27 -12.35
N ALA A 33 -8.56 -6.39 -11.06
CA ALA A 33 -9.95 -6.58 -10.63
C ALA A 33 -10.82 -5.40 -11.06
N GLU A 34 -10.37 -4.16 -10.84
CA GLU A 34 -11.04 -2.93 -11.29
C GLU A 34 -11.22 -2.89 -12.81
N LEU A 35 -10.16 -3.23 -13.57
CA LEU A 35 -10.19 -3.18 -15.03
C LEU A 35 -11.23 -4.15 -15.63
N TYR A 36 -11.42 -5.31 -15.00
CA TYR A 36 -12.30 -6.37 -15.49
C TYR A 36 -13.63 -6.43 -14.74
N ASP A 37 -13.96 -5.43 -13.91
CA ASP A 37 -15.17 -5.39 -13.09
C ASP A 37 -15.35 -6.65 -12.22
N LEU A 38 -14.23 -7.14 -11.67
CA LEU A 38 -14.18 -8.27 -10.75
C LEU A 38 -14.14 -7.77 -9.30
N PRO A 39 -14.68 -8.56 -8.35
CA PRO A 39 -14.54 -8.23 -6.94
C PRO A 39 -13.07 -8.23 -6.53
N ILE A 40 -12.67 -7.20 -5.79
CA ILE A 40 -11.34 -7.12 -5.17
C ILE A 40 -11.27 -8.19 -4.07
N PRO A 41 -10.22 -9.04 -4.04
CA PRO A 41 -10.06 -10.04 -3.00
C PRO A 41 -9.99 -9.46 -1.58
N GLU A 42 -10.63 -10.14 -0.62
CA GLU A 42 -10.74 -9.68 0.78
C GLU A 42 -9.38 -9.40 1.44
N TYR A 43 -8.37 -10.23 1.17
CA TYR A 43 -7.03 -10.03 1.75
C TYR A 43 -6.42 -8.66 1.37
N ILE A 44 -6.80 -8.09 0.22
CA ILE A 44 -6.33 -6.76 -0.21
C ILE A 44 -7.01 -5.67 0.64
N HIS A 45 -8.29 -5.85 0.98
CA HIS A 45 -8.98 -4.95 1.91
C HIS A 45 -8.34 -4.97 3.30
N GLU A 46 -7.97 -6.16 3.79
CA GLU A 46 -7.24 -6.31 5.05
C GLU A 46 -5.87 -5.61 5.02
N GLU A 47 -5.11 -5.76 3.93
CA GLU A 47 -3.82 -5.10 3.74
C GLU A 47 -3.94 -3.57 3.70
N LEU A 48 -4.95 -3.04 3.00
CA LEU A 48 -5.24 -1.60 2.96
C LEU A 48 -5.60 -1.07 4.35
N ALA A 49 -6.45 -1.79 5.09
CA ALA A 49 -6.81 -1.43 6.46
C ALA A 49 -5.57 -1.43 7.37
N ALA A 50 -4.70 -2.44 7.27
CA ALA A 50 -3.47 -2.51 8.04
C ALA A 50 -2.47 -1.40 7.66
N ALA A 51 -2.39 -1.01 6.39
CA ALA A 51 -1.57 0.11 5.94
C ALA A 51 -2.06 1.44 6.52
N GLU A 52 -3.37 1.66 6.55
CA GLU A 52 -3.99 2.85 7.14
C GLU A 52 -3.74 2.94 8.65
N GLN A 53 -3.89 1.82 9.37
CA GLN A 53 -3.59 1.79 10.81
C GLN A 53 -2.12 2.13 11.10
N ARG A 54 -1.19 1.65 10.27
CA ARG A 54 0.24 2.01 10.40
C ARG A 54 0.48 3.50 10.20
N ARG A 55 -0.11 4.11 9.17
CA ARG A 55 0.00 5.57 8.93
C ARG A 55 -0.50 6.39 10.12
N ARG A 56 -1.69 6.06 10.64
CA ARG A 56 -2.26 6.75 11.81
C ARG A 56 -1.41 6.59 13.08
N ALA A 57 -0.85 5.40 13.29
CA ALA A 57 0.05 5.15 14.42
C ALA A 57 1.33 6.00 14.31
N ASP A 58 1.90 6.12 13.10
CA ASP A 58 3.08 6.94 12.86
C ASP A 58 2.81 8.44 13.02
N GLU A 59 1.67 8.93 12.54
CA GLU A 59 1.21 10.31 12.76
C GLU A 59 1.03 10.61 14.25
N SER A 60 0.31 9.72 14.97
CA SER A 60 0.08 9.87 16.42
C SER A 60 1.38 9.89 17.22
N ARG A 61 2.41 9.18 16.75
CA ARG A 61 3.73 9.15 17.39
C ARG A 61 4.51 10.44 17.17
N GLN A 62 4.33 11.09 16.02
CA GLN A 62 4.97 12.37 15.68
C GLN A 62 4.35 13.56 16.41
N GLU A 63 3.08 13.48 16.80
CA GLU A 63 2.37 14.54 17.54
C GLU A 63 2.71 14.61 19.05
N LEU A 64 3.45 13.64 19.60
CA LEU A 64 3.88 13.68 21.00
C LEU A 64 4.91 14.80 21.20
N PRO A 65 4.64 15.82 22.05
CA PRO A 65 5.58 16.89 22.29
C PRO A 65 6.85 16.33 22.93
N MET A 66 7.99 16.57 22.28
CA MET A 66 9.31 16.31 22.85
C MET A 66 9.39 16.94 24.24
N PRO A 67 9.74 16.19 25.30
CA PRO A 67 9.85 16.76 26.62
C PRO A 67 10.90 17.86 26.58
N ARG A 68 10.45 19.11 26.78
CA ARG A 68 11.34 20.24 27.00
C ARG A 68 11.98 20.01 28.38
N THR A 69 13.17 19.43 28.39
CA THR A 69 14.03 19.43 29.57
C THR A 69 14.36 20.89 29.90
N ALA A 70 13.93 21.32 31.08
CA ALA A 70 14.32 22.58 31.73
C ALA A 70 15.33 22.29 32.84
#